data_AF-A0A835TCD3-F1
#
_entry.id   AF-A0A835TCD3-F1
#
_cell.length_a   1.000
_cell.length_b   1.000
_cell.length_c   1.000
_cell.angle_alpha   90.00
_cell.angle_beta   90.00
_cell.angle_gamma   90.00
#
_symmetry.space_group_name_H-M   'P 1'
#
loop_
_entity.id
_entity.type
_entity.pdbx_description
1 polymer ?
#
loop_
_entity_poly.entity_id
_entity_poly.type
_entity_poly.pdbx_seq_one_letter_code
_entity_poly.pdbx_strand_id
1 'polypeptide(L)'
;MARLRSRRGRPAGAFDSAADSGGNGAAQSEPLRSGTAAAGQDPPSQQQGRANPVAAIAAAADSLPAEGSAPRWEKVLWKRQPFPDNYVDHTFLQHLVVNDAVPRRRYWPVVLASTAVTQQMSCVVAAAAVPLHLHAGRAGPMQLLAACGVLLLLGYTTCAVLGGQLLGGSMARGVRQCVLLLGGVYGLAPLLHSLTATVSTDSVVALAAGLAAAHLGLCDYSFVNSVTDKMTGALSLAAAVLAAVLVAGRMRTELETFAVVLLALELFLLSPYARRHVRRASVPAHLLLTAAMAAAATALLFPASPAGSGAFAGSVLVVTLVCPAALVRGQVFKAKISGPWDEAAPHIPRELMPRKAEAVGGAAAALPGVGASGPMGAARL
;
A
#
# COMPACT_ATOMS: atom_id res chain seq x y z
N MET A 1 -6.83 47.52 6.17
CA MET A 1 -7.35 47.03 7.47
C MET A 1 -6.41 45.95 8.01
N ALA A 2 -5.70 46.22 9.09
CA ALA A 2 -4.87 45.21 9.77
C ALA A 2 -5.66 44.56 10.93
N ARG A 3 -5.45 43.27 11.20
CA ARG A 3 -5.89 42.62 12.45
C ARG A 3 -4.78 41.74 13.01
N LEU A 4 -4.57 41.87 14.32
CA LEU A 4 -3.44 41.31 15.06
C LEU A 4 -3.60 39.80 15.29
N ARG A 5 -2.48 39.08 15.38
CA ARG A 5 -2.39 37.78 16.08
C ARG A 5 -1.73 37.97 17.44
N SER A 6 -2.47 37.71 18.51
CA SER A 6 -1.94 37.74 19.88
C SER A 6 -1.12 36.48 20.20
N ARG A 7 0.11 36.66 20.69
CA ARG A 7 0.87 35.63 21.42
C ARG A 7 0.13 35.23 22.71
N ARG A 8 0.21 33.96 23.09
CA ARG A 8 0.27 33.53 24.51
C ARG A 8 1.45 32.57 24.64
N GLY A 9 2.34 32.85 25.59
CA GLY A 9 3.54 32.05 25.85
C GLY A 9 3.30 30.96 26.89
N ARG A 10 4.20 29.97 26.92
CA ARG A 10 4.43 29.13 28.11
C ARG A 10 5.42 29.84 29.03
N PRO A 11 5.26 29.80 30.36
CA PRO A 11 6.33 30.19 31.26
C PRO A 11 7.45 29.13 31.23
N ALA A 12 8.68 29.60 31.38
CA ALA A 12 9.86 28.77 31.61
C ALA A 12 10.46 29.15 32.97
N GLY A 13 11.08 28.17 33.62
CA GLY A 13 11.87 28.34 34.83
C GLY A 13 11.97 27.02 35.59
N ALA A 14 13.06 26.73 36.28
CA ALA A 14 14.41 27.27 36.17
C ALA A 14 15.33 26.28 36.90
N PHE A 15 16.49 25.95 36.36
CA PHE A 15 17.62 25.50 37.19
C PHE A 15 18.91 25.78 36.43
N ASP A 16 19.79 26.52 37.09
CA ASP A 16 21.06 26.99 36.57
C ASP A 16 22.21 26.06 36.99
N SER A 17 23.27 26.07 36.18
CA SER A 17 24.71 26.15 36.52
C SER A 17 25.20 25.66 37.90
N ALA A 18 26.38 25.04 38.06
CA ALA A 18 27.57 24.96 37.19
C ALA A 18 28.40 23.68 37.46
N ALA A 19 29.49 23.50 36.72
CA ALA A 19 30.44 22.41 36.89
C ALA A 19 31.46 22.66 38.03
N ASP A 20 32.01 21.56 38.58
CA ASP A 20 33.45 21.49 38.84
C ASP A 20 33.96 20.03 38.65
N SER A 21 35.26 19.86 38.78
CA SER A 21 36.11 18.88 38.11
C SER A 21 36.63 17.78 39.05
N GLY A 22 37.12 16.67 38.46
CA GLY A 22 37.79 15.61 39.23
C GLY A 22 37.73 14.24 38.57
N GLY A 23 38.65 13.96 37.64
CA GLY A 23 38.80 12.64 37.04
C GLY A 23 39.96 11.85 37.65
N ASN A 24 39.75 10.57 37.98
CA ASN A 24 40.74 9.50 37.85
C ASN A 24 40.15 8.11 38.15
N GLY A 25 40.77 7.06 37.62
CA GLY A 25 40.54 5.67 38.06
C GLY A 25 39.90 4.75 37.01
N ALA A 26 40.70 3.84 36.46
CA ALA A 26 40.26 2.78 35.56
C ALA A 26 39.78 1.53 36.33
N ALA A 27 38.96 0.68 35.70
CA ALA A 27 39.33 -0.71 35.35
C ALA A 27 38.12 -1.64 35.07
N GLN A 28 38.21 -2.28 33.90
CA GLN A 28 37.93 -3.71 33.65
C GLN A 28 36.49 -4.29 33.73
N SER A 29 36.12 -4.84 32.58
CA SER A 29 35.06 -5.81 32.31
C SER A 29 35.46 -7.26 32.66
N GLU A 30 34.49 -8.14 32.97
CA GLU A 30 34.51 -9.56 32.54
C GLU A 30 33.10 -10.22 32.65
N PRO A 31 32.84 -11.40 32.02
CA PRO A 31 31.49 -11.87 31.68
C PRO A 31 31.06 -13.24 32.28
N LEU A 32 29.94 -13.78 31.77
CA LEU A 32 29.23 -15.00 32.19
C LEU A 32 30.04 -16.32 32.17
N ARG A 33 29.70 -17.22 33.12
CA ARG A 33 29.51 -18.71 33.03
C ARG A 33 29.36 -19.27 34.46
N SER A 34 28.89 -20.48 34.78
CA SER A 34 28.11 -21.54 34.11
C SER A 34 27.67 -22.54 35.21
N GLY A 35 26.56 -23.26 35.06
CA GLY A 35 26.10 -24.21 36.09
C GLY A 35 26.86 -25.54 36.14
N THR A 36 26.86 -26.18 37.31
CA THR A 36 27.22 -27.60 37.55
C THR A 36 26.28 -28.18 38.62
N ALA A 37 26.08 -29.50 38.59
CA ALA A 37 25.11 -30.22 39.43
C ALA A 37 25.78 -31.27 40.32
N ALA A 38 25.25 -31.52 41.53
CA ALA A 38 25.38 -32.79 42.25
C ALA A 38 24.41 -32.95 43.44
N ALA A 39 23.66 -34.06 43.42
CA ALA A 39 23.25 -34.94 44.53
C ALA A 39 22.82 -34.39 45.93
N GLY A 40 21.55 -34.63 46.25
CA GLY A 40 21.19 -35.63 47.29
C GLY A 40 20.76 -35.16 48.69
N GLN A 41 19.45 -35.26 49.01
CA GLN A 41 18.89 -35.96 50.18
C GLN A 41 17.35 -35.86 50.23
N ASP A 42 16.70 -36.94 50.69
CA ASP A 42 15.25 -37.17 50.86
C ASP A 42 15.04 -37.97 52.17
N PRO A 43 13.82 -38.09 52.75
CA PRO A 43 12.59 -37.32 52.52
C PRO A 43 12.26 -36.53 53.82
N PRO A 44 11.30 -36.85 54.75
CA PRO A 44 10.18 -37.80 54.80
C PRO A 44 8.80 -37.17 54.54
N SER A 45 7.77 -38.01 54.36
CA SER A 45 6.36 -37.66 54.11
C SER A 45 5.52 -37.42 55.38
N GLN A 46 4.65 -36.40 55.40
CA GLN A 46 3.45 -36.38 56.26
C GLN A 46 2.17 -36.33 55.43
N GLN A 47 1.29 -37.29 55.73
CA GLN A 47 -0.02 -37.50 55.12
C GLN A 47 -1.08 -36.81 55.97
N GLN A 48 -1.68 -35.71 55.51
CA GLN A 48 -2.76 -35.03 56.24
C GLN A 48 -3.87 -34.50 55.33
N GLY A 49 -5.10 -34.96 55.61
CA GLY A 49 -6.35 -34.24 55.35
C GLY A 49 -6.69 -33.86 53.90
N ARG A 50 -7.26 -34.81 53.13
CA ARG A 50 -7.97 -34.48 51.88
C ARG A 50 -9.30 -33.79 52.21
N ALA A 51 -9.27 -32.48 52.45
CA ALA A 51 -10.45 -31.68 52.74
C ALA A 51 -11.41 -31.65 51.53
N ASN A 52 -12.71 -31.77 51.81
CA ASN A 52 -13.74 -31.94 50.79
C ASN A 52 -14.12 -30.58 50.18
N PRO A 53 -13.95 -30.33 48.87
CA PRO A 53 -14.05 -28.98 48.30
C PRO A 53 -15.46 -28.35 48.42
N VAL A 54 -16.51 -29.16 48.59
CA VAL A 54 -17.88 -28.68 48.79
C VAL A 54 -18.06 -28.01 50.16
N ALA A 55 -17.35 -28.48 51.20
CA ALA A 55 -17.44 -27.90 52.54
C ALA A 55 -16.78 -26.51 52.63
N ALA A 56 -15.72 -26.28 51.85
CA ALA A 56 -15.05 -24.97 51.78
C ALA A 56 -15.94 -23.90 51.13
N ILE A 57 -16.80 -24.28 50.17
CA ILE A 57 -17.75 -23.37 49.52
C ILE A 57 -18.89 -23.00 50.49
N ALA A 58 -19.38 -23.94 51.30
CA ALA A 58 -20.39 -23.66 52.33
C ALA A 58 -19.85 -22.74 53.45
N ALA A 59 -18.64 -22.99 53.94
CA ALA A 59 -18.01 -22.16 54.97
C ALA A 59 -17.68 -20.72 54.50
N ALA A 60 -17.58 -20.50 53.18
CA ALA A 60 -17.40 -19.17 52.59
C ALA A 60 -18.71 -18.38 52.43
N ALA A 61 -19.88 -19.01 52.59
CA ALA A 61 -21.19 -18.35 52.45
C ALA A 61 -21.67 -17.66 53.74
N ASP A 62 -21.30 -18.18 54.92
CA ASP A 62 -21.78 -17.72 56.24
C ASP A 62 -20.95 -16.57 56.85
N SER A 63 -20.18 -15.82 56.04
CA SER A 63 -19.47 -14.62 56.49
C SER A 63 -19.69 -13.42 55.57
N LEU A 64 -20.95 -13.00 55.45
CA LEU A 64 -21.30 -11.67 54.94
C LEU A 64 -20.89 -10.59 55.96
N PRO A 65 -19.90 -9.73 55.67
CA PRO A 65 -19.58 -8.60 56.54
C PRO A 65 -20.69 -7.55 56.47
N ALA A 66 -20.88 -6.81 57.58
CA ALA A 66 -21.83 -5.72 57.64
C ALA A 66 -21.60 -4.68 56.53
N GLU A 67 -22.69 -4.13 55.98
CA GLU A 67 -22.67 -3.12 54.92
C GLU A 67 -21.88 -1.88 55.38
N GLY A 68 -20.65 -1.70 54.87
CA GLY A 68 -19.88 -0.48 55.13
C GLY A 68 -18.38 -0.50 54.83
N SER A 69 -17.70 -1.66 54.80
CA SER A 69 -16.22 -1.69 54.79
C SER A 69 -15.54 -2.66 53.80
N ALA A 70 -16.27 -3.30 52.89
CA ALA A 70 -15.64 -4.08 51.82
C ALA A 70 -14.78 -3.16 50.92
N PRO A 71 -13.48 -3.44 50.72
CA PRO A 71 -12.62 -2.58 49.92
C PRO A 71 -13.10 -2.56 48.47
N ARG A 72 -13.48 -1.38 47.98
CA ARG A 72 -13.94 -1.21 46.59
C ARG A 72 -12.81 -1.57 45.62
N TRP A 73 -13.11 -2.42 44.63
CA TRP A 73 -12.17 -2.72 43.56
C TRP A 73 -11.80 -1.44 42.79
N GLU A 74 -10.51 -1.25 42.55
CA GLU A 74 -9.93 -0.14 41.80
C GLU A 74 -9.25 -0.66 40.53
N LYS A 75 -9.46 0.02 39.40
CA LYS A 75 -8.84 -0.35 38.12
C LYS A 75 -7.37 0.07 38.04
N VAL A 76 -6.52 -0.60 38.81
CA VAL A 76 -5.11 -0.24 39.02
C VAL A 76 -4.22 -1.49 38.95
N LEU A 77 -3.39 -1.58 37.91
CA LEU A 77 -2.57 -2.77 37.61
C LEU A 77 -1.44 -3.02 38.63
N TRP A 78 -0.97 -1.99 39.33
CA TRP A 78 0.19 -2.06 40.24
C TRP A 78 -0.16 -2.25 41.71
N LYS A 79 -1.44 -2.14 42.09
CA LYS A 79 -1.90 -2.20 43.49
C LYS A 79 -2.44 -3.61 43.78
N ARG A 80 -1.85 -4.31 44.76
CA ARG A 80 -2.41 -5.58 45.27
C ARG A 80 -3.75 -5.30 45.95
N GLN A 81 -4.77 -6.08 45.61
CA GLN A 81 -6.14 -5.94 46.10
C GLN A 81 -6.69 -7.34 46.47
N PRO A 82 -7.69 -7.45 47.37
CA PRO A 82 -8.26 -8.73 47.79
C PRO A 82 -9.28 -9.27 46.79
N PHE A 83 -8.96 -9.20 45.50
CA PHE A 83 -9.77 -9.70 44.40
C PHE A 83 -8.91 -10.62 43.52
N PRO A 84 -9.47 -11.70 42.94
CA PRO A 84 -8.77 -12.53 41.96
C PRO A 84 -8.22 -11.71 40.78
N ASP A 85 -7.11 -12.14 40.17
CA ASP A 85 -6.49 -11.46 39.03
C ASP A 85 -7.41 -11.34 37.79
N ASN A 86 -8.41 -12.23 37.68
CA ASN A 86 -9.44 -12.23 36.65
C ASN A 86 -10.76 -11.55 37.06
N TYR A 87 -10.79 -10.88 38.22
CA TYR A 87 -11.98 -10.16 38.68
C TYR A 87 -12.24 -8.92 37.83
N VAL A 88 -13.46 -8.81 37.33
CA VAL A 88 -14.01 -7.62 36.66
C VAL A 88 -15.16 -7.08 37.48
N ASP A 89 -15.26 -5.75 37.54
CA ASP A 89 -16.33 -5.07 38.27
C ASP A 89 -17.68 -5.16 37.52
N HIS A 90 -18.79 -5.01 38.24
CA HIS A 90 -20.13 -5.05 37.65
C HIS A 90 -20.44 -3.85 36.72
N THR A 91 -19.62 -2.79 36.75
CA THR A 91 -19.72 -1.65 35.81
C THR A 91 -18.85 -1.83 34.55
N PHE A 92 -18.07 -2.90 34.44
CA PHE A 92 -17.14 -3.17 33.33
C PHE A 92 -17.81 -3.02 31.95
N LEU A 93 -18.96 -3.69 31.75
CA LEU A 93 -19.71 -3.63 30.49
C LEU A 93 -20.49 -2.31 30.31
N GLN A 94 -20.67 -1.50 31.35
CA GLN A 94 -21.29 -0.17 31.23
C GLN A 94 -20.36 0.82 30.52
N HIS A 95 -19.06 0.54 30.53
CA HIS A 95 -18.05 1.31 29.80
C HIS A 95 -17.72 0.75 28.40
N LEU A 96 -18.53 -0.20 27.90
CA LEU A 96 -18.41 -0.75 26.55
C LEU A 96 -18.90 0.27 25.52
N VAL A 97 -18.02 0.68 24.62
CA VAL A 97 -18.31 1.64 23.55
C VAL A 97 -18.29 0.94 22.20
N VAL A 98 -19.43 0.89 21.52
CA VAL A 98 -19.55 0.32 20.17
C VAL A 98 -19.32 1.40 19.12
N ASN A 99 -18.46 1.11 18.14
CA ASN A 99 -18.25 1.86 16.91
C ASN A 99 -17.68 3.29 17.01
N ASP A 100 -17.21 3.74 18.18
CA ASP A 100 -16.60 5.08 18.34
C ASP A 100 -15.40 5.31 17.41
N ALA A 101 -14.46 4.37 17.39
CA ALA A 101 -13.28 4.43 16.52
C ALA A 101 -13.55 4.09 15.02
N VAL A 102 -14.81 4.01 14.56
CA VAL A 102 -15.16 3.66 13.17
C VAL A 102 -15.45 4.91 12.34
N PRO A 103 -14.58 5.33 11.41
CA PRO A 103 -14.81 6.56 10.65
C PRO A 103 -16.00 6.44 9.69
N ARG A 104 -16.98 7.33 9.84
CA ARG A 104 -18.15 7.41 8.94
C ARG A 104 -17.71 7.92 7.55
N ARG A 105 -17.77 7.04 6.54
CA ARG A 105 -17.52 7.36 5.13
C ARG A 105 -18.70 8.12 4.57
N ARG A 106 -18.49 9.38 4.20
CA ARG A 106 -19.47 10.15 3.41
C ARG A 106 -19.39 9.72 1.94
N TYR A 107 -20.52 9.67 1.25
CA TYR A 107 -20.61 9.20 -0.14
C TYR A 107 -19.70 9.98 -1.10
N TRP A 108 -19.85 11.31 -1.17
CA TRP A 108 -19.12 12.14 -2.14
C TRP A 108 -17.58 12.07 -2.05
N PRO A 109 -16.94 12.07 -0.86
CA PRO A 109 -15.51 11.78 -0.75
C PRO A 109 -15.09 10.40 -1.28
N VAL A 110 -15.91 9.37 -1.14
CA VAL A 110 -15.62 8.02 -1.68
C VAL A 110 -15.79 7.99 -3.20
N VAL A 111 -16.81 8.68 -3.74
CA VAL A 111 -16.95 8.91 -5.19
C VAL A 111 -15.71 9.64 -5.73
N LEU A 112 -15.30 10.75 -5.11
CA LEU A 112 -14.10 11.49 -5.52
C LEU A 112 -12.82 10.63 -5.41
N ALA A 113 -12.72 9.71 -4.45
CA ALA A 113 -11.61 8.76 -4.38
C ALA A 113 -11.65 7.72 -5.52
N SER A 114 -12.84 7.18 -5.85
CA SER A 114 -13.00 6.18 -6.92
C SER A 114 -12.64 6.70 -8.31
N THR A 115 -12.68 8.02 -8.54
CA THR A 115 -12.23 8.62 -9.83
C THR A 115 -10.79 8.26 -10.20
N ALA A 116 -9.91 8.00 -9.22
CA ALA A 116 -8.55 7.54 -9.48
C ALA A 116 -8.51 6.14 -10.12
N VAL A 117 -9.48 5.27 -9.77
CA VAL A 117 -9.65 3.94 -10.39
C VAL A 117 -10.15 4.09 -11.81
N THR A 118 -11.21 4.88 -12.01
CA THR A 118 -11.77 5.22 -13.33
C THR A 118 -10.72 5.80 -14.28
N GLN A 119 -9.83 6.66 -13.76
CA GLN A 119 -8.71 7.22 -14.49
C GLN A 119 -7.70 6.18 -14.98
N GLN A 120 -7.41 5.11 -14.22
CA GLN A 120 -6.51 4.04 -14.66
C GLN A 120 -7.20 3.02 -15.56
N MET A 121 -8.47 2.68 -15.30
CA MET A 121 -9.28 1.88 -16.22
C MET A 121 -9.32 2.53 -17.61
N SER A 122 -9.44 3.86 -17.67
CA SER A 122 -9.39 4.63 -18.91
C SER A 122 -8.02 4.56 -19.61
N CYS A 123 -6.90 4.55 -18.85
CA CYS A 123 -5.56 4.30 -19.43
C CYS A 123 -5.45 2.93 -20.07
N VAL A 124 -5.88 1.89 -19.35
CA VAL A 124 -5.82 0.50 -19.83
C VAL A 124 -6.65 0.31 -21.09
N VAL A 125 -7.88 0.85 -21.12
CA VAL A 125 -8.73 0.79 -22.31
C VAL A 125 -8.15 1.59 -23.47
N ALA A 126 -7.59 2.78 -23.25
CA ALA A 126 -6.93 3.56 -24.30
C ALA A 126 -5.69 2.83 -24.87
N ALA A 127 -4.85 2.26 -23.99
CA ALA A 127 -3.66 1.50 -24.36
C ALA A 127 -3.98 0.23 -25.15
N ALA A 128 -5.14 -0.40 -24.92
CA ALA A 128 -5.62 -1.53 -25.71
C ALA A 128 -6.34 -1.10 -27.00
N ALA A 129 -7.14 -0.02 -26.97
CA ALA A 129 -7.96 0.41 -28.11
C ALA A 129 -7.15 1.07 -29.24
N VAL A 130 -6.11 1.85 -28.93
CA VAL A 130 -5.31 2.53 -29.97
C VAL A 130 -4.57 1.54 -30.88
N PRO A 131 -3.89 0.49 -30.38
CA PRO A 131 -3.32 -0.56 -31.24
C PRO A 131 -4.34 -1.24 -32.16
N LEU A 132 -5.60 -1.41 -31.72
CA LEU A 132 -6.66 -1.95 -32.58
C LEU A 132 -7.00 -1.03 -33.76
N HIS A 133 -6.91 0.29 -33.60
CA HIS A 133 -7.11 1.25 -34.69
C HIS A 133 -5.95 1.31 -35.67
N LEU A 134 -4.71 1.20 -35.18
CA LEU A 134 -3.51 1.05 -36.00
C LEU A 134 -3.60 -0.24 -36.84
N HIS A 135 -3.85 -1.37 -36.17
CA HIS A 135 -3.91 -2.68 -36.82
C HIS A 135 -5.05 -2.79 -37.84
N ALA A 136 -6.19 -2.13 -37.58
CA ALA A 136 -7.31 -2.01 -38.52
C ALA A 136 -7.14 -0.93 -39.60
N GLY A 137 -6.00 -0.22 -39.64
CA GLY A 137 -5.72 0.84 -40.62
C GLY A 137 -6.60 2.10 -40.49
N ARG A 138 -7.32 2.28 -39.37
CA ARG A 138 -8.18 3.46 -39.11
C ARG A 138 -7.39 4.68 -38.64
N ALA A 139 -6.21 4.44 -38.07
CA ALA A 139 -5.27 5.48 -37.66
C ALA A 139 -3.88 5.16 -38.22
N GLY A 140 -3.15 6.17 -38.69
CA GLY A 140 -1.76 6.02 -39.13
C GLY A 140 -0.76 6.21 -38.00
N PRO A 141 0.46 5.63 -38.08
CA PRO A 141 1.48 5.79 -37.04
C PRO A 141 1.87 7.26 -36.83
N MET A 142 1.93 8.07 -37.91
CA MET A 142 2.20 9.51 -37.82
C MET A 142 1.10 10.30 -37.07
N GLN A 143 -0.16 9.86 -37.18
CA GLN A 143 -1.25 10.48 -36.43
C GLN A 143 -1.15 10.16 -34.93
N LEU A 144 -0.76 8.92 -34.59
CA LEU A 144 -0.48 8.57 -33.20
C LEU A 144 0.71 9.36 -32.64
N LEU A 145 1.82 9.44 -33.38
CA LEU A 145 3.00 10.20 -32.94
C LEU A 145 2.68 11.69 -32.75
N ALA A 146 1.86 12.29 -33.62
CA ALA A 146 1.35 13.64 -33.44
C ALA A 146 0.47 13.76 -32.17
N ALA A 147 -0.41 12.79 -31.91
CA ALA A 147 -1.25 12.76 -30.72
C ALA A 147 -0.43 12.61 -29.43
N CYS A 148 0.60 11.76 -29.42
CA CYS A 148 1.57 11.65 -28.32
C CYS A 148 2.32 12.98 -28.11
N GLY A 149 2.83 13.60 -29.17
CA GLY A 149 3.47 14.93 -29.10
C GLY A 149 2.57 16.01 -28.49
N VAL A 150 1.28 16.03 -28.85
CA VAL A 150 0.27 16.92 -28.25
C VAL A 150 -0.01 16.56 -26.79
N LEU A 151 -0.17 15.27 -26.46
CA LEU A 151 -0.42 14.81 -25.09
C LEU A 151 0.76 15.12 -24.15
N LEU A 152 1.99 14.93 -24.62
CA LEU A 152 3.22 15.28 -23.92
C LEU A 152 3.31 16.80 -23.70
N LEU A 153 3.01 17.62 -24.72
CA LEU A 153 2.98 19.08 -24.60
C LEU A 153 1.90 19.56 -23.60
N LEU A 154 0.70 18.98 -23.65
CA LEU A 154 -0.38 19.28 -22.71
C LEU A 154 -0.03 18.85 -21.28
N GLY A 155 0.58 17.68 -21.11
CA GLY A 155 1.07 17.20 -19.81
C GLY A 155 2.17 18.10 -19.25
N TYR A 156 3.14 18.50 -20.08
CA TYR A 156 4.25 19.36 -19.68
C TYR A 156 3.79 20.78 -19.32
N THR A 157 2.91 21.39 -20.13
CA THR A 157 2.32 22.71 -19.83
C THR A 157 1.45 22.66 -18.57
N THR A 158 0.65 21.61 -18.38
CA THR A 158 -0.12 21.39 -17.13
C THR A 158 0.81 21.34 -15.92
N CYS A 159 1.90 20.55 -15.97
CA CYS A 159 2.87 20.49 -14.89
C CYS A 159 3.61 21.82 -14.66
N ALA A 160 3.95 22.56 -15.71
CA ALA A 160 4.62 23.85 -15.61
C ALA A 160 3.73 24.90 -14.94
N VAL A 161 2.49 25.06 -15.40
CA VAL A 161 1.55 26.09 -14.93
C VAL A 161 1.02 25.76 -13.53
N LEU A 162 0.60 24.52 -13.27
CA LEU A 162 0.00 24.12 -11.98
C LEU A 162 1.03 23.66 -10.95
N GLY A 163 2.24 23.28 -11.37
CA GLY A 163 3.32 22.83 -10.48
C GLY A 163 4.26 23.93 -10.01
N GLY A 164 4.30 25.08 -10.69
CA GLY A 164 5.22 26.19 -10.39
C GLY A 164 6.71 25.88 -10.65
N GLN A 165 7.02 24.65 -11.07
CA GLN A 165 8.34 24.19 -11.50
C GLN A 165 8.17 23.25 -12.68
N LEU A 166 8.99 23.44 -13.71
CA LEU A 166 9.15 22.50 -14.82
C LEU A 166 9.62 21.14 -14.27
N LEU A 167 9.27 20.01 -14.89
CA LEU A 167 9.81 18.70 -14.48
C LEU A 167 11.35 18.76 -14.53
N GLY A 168 11.98 18.60 -13.37
CA GLY A 168 13.43 18.79 -13.24
C GLY A 168 13.88 20.26 -13.32
N GLY A 169 13.08 21.23 -12.86
CA GLY A 169 13.50 22.61 -12.54
C GLY A 169 14.15 23.46 -13.65
N SER A 170 14.21 22.99 -14.89
CA SER A 170 14.71 23.73 -16.05
C SER A 170 14.22 23.04 -17.33
N MET A 171 13.85 23.83 -18.34
CA MET A 171 13.35 23.32 -19.62
C MET A 171 14.38 22.42 -20.31
N ALA A 172 15.67 22.74 -20.20
CA ALA A 172 16.76 21.92 -20.76
C ALA A 172 16.82 20.50 -20.16
N ARG A 173 16.52 20.33 -18.86
CA ARG A 173 16.47 19.00 -18.23
C ARG A 173 15.24 18.21 -18.68
N GLY A 174 14.09 18.87 -18.84
CA GLY A 174 12.88 18.27 -19.42
C GLY A 174 13.09 17.80 -20.86
N VAL A 175 13.62 18.67 -21.72
CA VAL A 175 13.95 18.35 -23.12
C VAL A 175 14.96 17.20 -23.20
N ARG A 176 16.04 17.23 -22.41
CA ARG A 176 17.01 16.12 -22.35
C ARG A 176 16.35 14.80 -21.98
N GLN A 177 15.46 14.80 -20.97
CA GLN A 177 14.76 13.59 -20.57
C GLN A 177 13.80 13.08 -21.66
N CYS A 178 13.13 13.97 -22.40
CA CYS A 178 12.30 13.59 -23.54
C CYS A 178 13.14 12.98 -24.67
N VAL A 179 14.28 13.59 -25.02
CA VAL A 179 15.20 13.06 -26.04
C VAL A 179 15.74 11.68 -25.62
N LEU A 180 16.11 11.49 -24.36
CA LEU A 180 16.55 10.18 -23.85
C LEU A 180 15.43 9.13 -23.87
N LEU A 181 14.19 9.51 -23.54
CA LEU A 181 13.03 8.62 -23.59
C LEU A 181 12.72 8.22 -25.03
N LEU A 182 12.53 9.19 -25.94
CA LEU A 182 12.18 8.94 -27.33
C LEU A 182 13.31 8.17 -28.05
N GLY A 183 14.57 8.61 -27.91
CA GLY A 183 15.72 7.94 -28.52
C GLY A 183 15.93 6.52 -27.99
N GLY A 184 15.74 6.31 -26.68
CA GLY A 184 15.82 4.98 -26.07
C GLY A 184 14.73 4.03 -26.58
N VAL A 185 13.47 4.46 -26.56
CA VAL A 185 12.33 3.65 -27.03
C VAL A 185 12.43 3.38 -28.54
N TYR A 186 12.90 4.35 -29.32
CA TYR A 186 13.13 4.18 -30.76
C TYR A 186 14.24 3.18 -31.05
N GLY A 187 15.40 3.29 -30.38
CA GLY A 187 16.50 2.34 -30.51
C GLY A 187 16.16 0.92 -30.04
N LEU A 188 15.25 0.80 -29.07
CA LEU A 188 14.71 -0.48 -28.61
C LEU A 188 13.59 -1.03 -29.51
N ALA A 189 12.99 -0.25 -30.40
CA ALA A 189 11.78 -0.64 -31.15
C ALA A 189 11.94 -1.94 -31.97
N PRO A 190 13.06 -2.21 -32.68
CA PRO A 190 13.25 -3.47 -33.40
C PRO A 190 13.28 -4.70 -32.47
N LEU A 191 13.87 -4.53 -31.27
CA LEU A 191 13.92 -5.58 -30.26
C LEU A 191 12.54 -5.82 -29.64
N LEU A 192 11.79 -4.77 -29.31
CA LEU A 192 10.42 -4.87 -28.80
C LEU A 192 9.45 -5.44 -29.84
N HIS A 193 9.65 -5.13 -31.11
CA HIS A 193 8.88 -5.66 -32.23
C HIS A 193 9.09 -7.18 -32.38
N SER A 194 10.34 -7.62 -32.43
CA SER A 194 10.70 -9.04 -32.59
C SER A 194 10.46 -9.90 -31.33
N LEU A 195 10.41 -9.31 -30.13
CA LEU A 195 10.32 -10.02 -28.84
C LEU A 195 9.19 -11.03 -28.73
N THR A 196 8.04 -10.78 -29.37
CA THR A 196 6.89 -11.70 -29.32
C THR A 196 6.68 -12.53 -30.58
N ALA A 197 7.55 -12.43 -31.60
CA ALA A 197 7.30 -13.00 -32.94
C ALA A 197 7.06 -14.53 -32.94
N THR A 198 7.63 -15.27 -31.98
CA THR A 198 7.51 -16.73 -31.86
C THR A 198 6.33 -17.19 -30.99
N VAL A 199 5.62 -16.29 -30.33
CA VAL A 199 4.50 -16.61 -29.41
C VAL A 199 3.17 -16.58 -30.19
N SER A 200 2.19 -17.40 -29.83
CA SER A 200 0.86 -17.32 -30.47
C SER A 200 0.14 -15.99 -30.15
N THR A 201 -0.73 -15.52 -31.05
CA THR A 201 -1.51 -14.27 -30.83
C THR A 201 -2.46 -14.39 -29.65
N ASP A 202 -3.13 -15.53 -29.51
CA ASP A 202 -4.06 -15.78 -28.40
C ASP A 202 -3.33 -15.76 -27.06
N SER A 203 -2.12 -16.34 -26.99
CA SER A 203 -1.26 -16.25 -25.80
C SER A 203 -0.84 -14.81 -25.49
N VAL A 204 -0.46 -14.00 -26.49
CA VAL A 204 -0.10 -12.58 -26.26
C VAL A 204 -1.30 -11.78 -25.77
N VAL A 205 -2.49 -11.98 -26.35
CA VAL A 205 -3.72 -11.29 -25.90
C VAL A 205 -4.07 -11.71 -24.47
N ALA A 206 -4.01 -12.99 -24.15
CA ALA A 206 -4.26 -13.50 -22.80
C ALA A 206 -3.25 -12.96 -21.77
N LEU A 207 -1.96 -12.94 -22.09
CA LEU A 207 -0.91 -12.39 -21.23
C LEU A 207 -1.06 -10.87 -21.05
N ALA A 208 -1.32 -10.13 -22.12
CA ALA A 208 -1.54 -8.68 -22.04
C ALA A 208 -2.79 -8.34 -21.20
N ALA A 209 -3.89 -9.09 -21.36
CA ALA A 209 -5.09 -8.94 -20.54
C ALA A 209 -4.83 -9.28 -19.06
N GLY A 210 -4.10 -10.37 -18.78
CA GLY A 210 -3.70 -10.77 -17.43
C GLY A 210 -2.80 -9.74 -16.75
N LEU A 211 -1.82 -9.20 -17.48
CA LEU A 211 -0.93 -8.13 -17.00
C LEU A 211 -1.66 -6.79 -16.81
N ALA A 212 -2.62 -6.46 -17.66
CA ALA A 212 -3.48 -5.30 -17.48
C ALA A 212 -4.40 -5.43 -16.25
N ALA A 213 -4.94 -6.62 -15.99
CA ALA A 213 -5.69 -6.93 -14.77
C ALA A 213 -4.79 -6.87 -13.52
N ALA A 214 -3.57 -7.42 -13.60
CA ALA A 214 -2.57 -7.33 -12.54
C ALA A 214 -2.15 -5.87 -12.26
N HIS A 215 -1.97 -5.05 -13.30
CA HIS A 215 -1.74 -3.61 -13.16
C HIS A 215 -2.85 -2.95 -12.33
N LEU A 216 -4.12 -3.15 -12.72
CA LEU A 216 -5.27 -2.57 -12.01
C LEU A 216 -5.40 -3.09 -10.57
N GLY A 217 -5.10 -4.36 -10.31
CA GLY A 217 -5.14 -4.97 -8.98
C GLY A 217 -4.01 -4.52 -8.04
N LEU A 218 -2.82 -4.21 -8.60
CA LEU A 218 -1.63 -3.83 -7.84
C LEU A 218 -1.41 -2.31 -7.75
N CYS A 219 -2.14 -1.51 -8.54
CA CYS A 219 -1.97 -0.06 -8.62
C CYS A 219 -2.24 0.61 -7.27
N ASP A 220 -1.32 1.46 -6.81
CA ASP A 220 -1.58 2.28 -5.63
C ASP A 220 -2.40 3.52 -6.00
N TYR A 221 -3.72 3.38 -5.94
CA TYR A 221 -4.67 4.47 -6.17
C TYR A 221 -4.53 5.65 -5.18
N SER A 222 -3.74 5.51 -4.11
CA SER A 222 -3.37 6.65 -3.24
C SER A 222 -2.39 7.62 -3.90
N PHE A 223 -1.77 7.29 -5.04
CA PHE A 223 -0.82 8.15 -5.76
C PHE A 223 -1.35 9.56 -6.07
N VAL A 224 -2.66 9.69 -6.31
CA VAL A 224 -3.34 10.98 -6.53
C VAL A 224 -3.28 11.89 -5.28
N ASN A 225 -3.15 11.31 -4.08
CA ASN A 225 -3.15 12.02 -2.80
C ASN A 225 -1.74 12.07 -2.13
N SER A 226 -0.88 11.07 -2.35
CA SER A 226 0.41 10.89 -1.64
C SER A 226 1.53 10.34 -2.55
N VAL A 227 2.80 10.60 -2.23
CA VAL A 227 3.89 9.76 -2.77
C VAL A 227 3.84 8.42 -2.05
N THR A 228 3.87 7.31 -2.78
CA THR A 228 3.71 5.97 -2.23
C THR A 228 4.89 5.09 -2.63
N ASP A 229 5.78 4.82 -1.67
CA ASP A 229 7.03 4.08 -1.87
C ASP A 229 6.82 2.54 -1.79
N LYS A 230 5.69 2.07 -2.32
CA LYS A 230 5.30 0.65 -2.25
C LYS A 230 5.82 -0.10 -3.47
N MET A 231 6.47 -1.24 -3.22
CA MET A 231 6.91 -2.18 -4.27
C MET A 231 5.77 -2.61 -5.23
N THR A 232 4.52 -2.61 -4.76
CA THR A 232 3.33 -2.88 -5.58
C THR A 232 3.13 -1.86 -6.71
N GLY A 233 3.51 -0.59 -6.49
CA GLY A 233 3.44 0.45 -7.52
C GLY A 233 4.44 0.21 -8.66
N ALA A 234 5.67 -0.19 -8.33
CA ALA A 234 6.67 -0.55 -9.33
C ALA A 234 6.25 -1.80 -10.13
N LEU A 235 5.73 -2.83 -9.45
CA LEU A 235 5.21 -4.04 -10.10
C LEU A 235 3.98 -3.77 -10.97
N SER A 236 3.07 -2.90 -10.52
CA SER A 236 1.91 -2.44 -11.30
C SER A 236 2.33 -1.70 -12.57
N LEU A 237 3.30 -0.79 -12.49
CA LEU A 237 3.85 -0.09 -13.65
C LEU A 237 4.54 -1.05 -14.62
N ALA A 238 5.38 -1.97 -14.11
CA ALA A 238 6.04 -2.98 -14.93
C ALA A 238 5.02 -3.88 -15.66
N ALA A 239 3.93 -4.29 -14.99
CA ALA A 239 2.87 -5.07 -15.61
C ALA A 239 2.17 -4.31 -16.75
N ALA A 240 1.84 -3.02 -16.58
CA ALA A 240 1.23 -2.23 -17.65
C ALA A 240 2.16 -1.98 -18.84
N VAL A 241 3.44 -1.66 -18.59
CA VAL A 241 4.42 -1.47 -19.67
C VAL A 241 4.66 -2.79 -20.40
N LEU A 242 4.78 -3.91 -19.70
CA LEU A 242 4.92 -5.23 -20.32
C LEU A 242 3.67 -5.61 -21.14
N ALA A 243 2.46 -5.37 -20.63
CA ALA A 243 1.22 -5.59 -21.39
C ALA A 243 1.22 -4.81 -22.71
N ALA A 244 1.61 -3.53 -22.66
CA ALA A 244 1.69 -2.69 -23.86
C ALA A 244 2.80 -3.14 -24.82
N VAL A 245 3.97 -3.56 -24.31
CA VAL A 245 5.06 -4.11 -25.14
C VAL A 245 4.64 -5.40 -25.84
N LEU A 246 3.91 -6.30 -25.16
CA LEU A 246 3.39 -7.53 -25.77
C LEU A 246 2.43 -7.23 -26.94
N VAL A 247 1.57 -6.22 -26.78
CA VAL A 247 0.67 -5.75 -27.86
C VAL A 247 1.45 -5.03 -28.97
N ALA A 248 2.44 -4.20 -28.63
CA ALA A 248 3.27 -3.48 -29.58
C ALA A 248 4.07 -4.43 -30.48
N GLY A 249 4.56 -5.56 -29.95
CA GLY A 249 5.21 -6.63 -30.71
C GLY A 249 4.33 -7.32 -31.76
N ARG A 250 3.05 -6.91 -31.91
CA ARG A 250 2.11 -7.36 -32.96
C ARG A 250 1.70 -6.27 -33.94
N MET A 251 2.31 -5.09 -33.84
CA MET A 251 2.18 -4.07 -34.86
C MET A 251 2.91 -4.50 -36.14
N ARG A 252 2.56 -3.91 -37.29
CA ARG A 252 3.06 -4.33 -38.60
C ARG A 252 4.42 -3.73 -38.93
N THR A 253 4.78 -2.64 -38.25
CA THR A 253 6.04 -1.92 -38.45
C THR A 253 6.71 -1.56 -37.12
N GLU A 254 8.03 -1.36 -37.16
CA GLU A 254 8.80 -0.87 -36.01
C GLU A 254 8.33 0.53 -35.59
N LEU A 255 7.88 1.37 -36.53
CA LEU A 255 7.36 2.71 -36.25
C LEU A 255 6.03 2.67 -35.47
N GLU A 256 5.12 1.76 -35.82
CA GLU A 256 3.91 1.50 -35.04
C GLU A 256 4.25 0.94 -33.64
N THR A 257 5.22 0.02 -33.56
CA THR A 257 5.71 -0.54 -32.29
C THR A 257 6.24 0.57 -31.38
N PHE A 258 7.10 1.45 -31.91
CA PHE A 258 7.59 2.64 -31.23
C PHE A 258 6.45 3.55 -30.75
N ALA A 259 5.49 3.86 -31.61
CA ALA A 259 4.38 4.76 -31.29
C ALA A 259 3.44 4.20 -30.20
N VAL A 260 3.17 2.88 -30.21
CA VAL A 260 2.37 2.20 -29.17
C VAL A 260 3.10 2.18 -27.82
N VAL A 261 4.40 1.87 -27.81
CA VAL A 261 5.19 1.87 -26.56
C VAL A 261 5.33 3.29 -26.00
N LEU A 262 5.54 4.29 -26.86
CA LEU A 262 5.56 5.70 -26.46
C LEU A 262 4.24 6.13 -25.83
N LEU A 263 3.09 5.82 -26.46
CA LEU A 263 1.77 6.07 -25.89
C LEU A 263 1.60 5.41 -24.53
N ALA A 264 2.03 4.15 -24.37
CA ALA A 264 1.91 3.44 -23.10
C ALA A 264 2.74 4.09 -21.99
N LEU A 265 3.95 4.57 -22.30
CA LEU A 265 4.77 5.33 -21.36
C LEU A 265 4.11 6.67 -21.01
N GLU A 266 3.51 7.38 -21.97
CA GLU A 266 2.74 8.59 -21.68
C GLU A 266 1.54 8.32 -20.77
N LEU A 267 0.76 7.27 -21.06
CA LEU A 267 -0.42 6.88 -20.29
C LEU A 267 -0.08 6.39 -18.87
N PHE A 268 0.88 5.49 -18.70
CA PHE A 268 1.16 4.83 -17.42
C PHE A 268 2.28 5.49 -16.60
N LEU A 269 3.31 6.05 -17.23
CA LEU A 269 4.44 6.67 -16.52
C LEU A 269 4.26 8.18 -16.35
N LEU A 270 3.96 8.94 -17.40
CA LEU A 270 3.95 10.42 -17.34
C LEU A 270 2.61 10.98 -16.83
N SER A 271 1.49 10.48 -17.33
CA SER A 271 0.18 11.09 -17.05
C SER A 271 -0.24 11.09 -15.57
N PRO A 272 0.17 10.14 -14.69
CA PRO A 272 -0.13 10.24 -13.26
C PRO A 272 0.42 11.51 -12.61
N TYR A 273 1.59 11.99 -13.05
CA TYR A 273 2.17 13.25 -12.55
C TYR A 273 1.27 14.45 -12.90
N ALA A 274 0.84 14.56 -14.16
CA ALA A 274 -0.06 15.65 -14.59
C ALA A 274 -1.39 15.63 -13.83
N ARG A 275 -2.03 14.46 -13.68
CA ARG A 275 -3.28 14.29 -12.91
C ARG A 275 -3.14 14.74 -11.46
N ARG A 276 -1.99 14.45 -10.83
CA ARG A 276 -1.68 14.87 -9.46
C ARG A 276 -1.59 16.40 -9.33
N HIS A 277 -1.03 17.10 -10.32
CA HIS A 277 -1.03 18.57 -10.35
C HIS A 277 -2.46 19.13 -10.54
N VAL A 278 -3.25 18.58 -11.47
CA VAL A 278 -4.65 18.98 -11.69
C VAL A 278 -5.48 18.82 -10.41
N ARG A 279 -5.39 17.67 -9.74
CA ARG A 279 -6.10 17.40 -8.48
C ARG A 279 -5.71 18.35 -7.34
N ARG A 280 -4.43 18.74 -7.27
CA ARG A 280 -3.93 19.68 -6.26
C ARG A 280 -4.42 21.11 -6.53
N ALA A 281 -4.54 21.51 -7.80
CA ALA A 281 -5.02 22.83 -8.18
C ALA A 281 -6.53 22.98 -7.99
N SER A 282 -7.36 22.04 -8.48
CA SER A 282 -8.80 22.06 -8.18
C SER A 282 -9.49 20.70 -8.30
N VAL A 283 -10.50 20.48 -7.45
CA VAL A 283 -11.37 19.30 -7.52
C VAL A 283 -12.24 19.29 -8.78
N PRO A 284 -12.87 20.40 -9.22
CA PRO A 284 -13.65 20.41 -10.46
C PRO A 284 -12.83 20.05 -11.70
N ALA A 285 -11.60 20.55 -11.86
CA ALA A 285 -10.76 20.20 -12.99
C ALA A 285 -10.37 18.71 -12.99
N HIS A 286 -10.15 18.10 -11.81
CA HIS A 286 -9.92 16.66 -11.70
C HIS A 286 -11.14 15.82 -12.09
N LEU A 287 -12.36 16.28 -11.75
CA LEU A 287 -13.60 15.64 -12.18
C LEU A 287 -13.80 15.77 -13.71
N LEU A 288 -13.58 16.97 -14.27
CA LEU A 288 -13.64 17.21 -15.72
C LEU A 288 -12.61 16.36 -16.48
N LEU A 289 -11.37 16.29 -15.99
CA LEU A 289 -10.33 15.44 -16.56
C LEU A 289 -10.73 13.95 -16.51
N THR A 290 -11.31 13.49 -15.40
CA THR A 290 -11.82 12.11 -15.28
C THR A 290 -12.92 11.82 -16.29
N ALA A 291 -13.88 12.75 -16.44
CA ALA A 291 -14.97 12.61 -17.41
C ALA A 291 -14.46 12.61 -18.86
N ALA A 292 -13.54 13.53 -19.20
CA ALA A 292 -12.91 13.60 -20.51
C ALA A 292 -12.12 12.31 -20.84
N MET A 293 -11.38 11.77 -19.86
CA MET A 293 -10.67 10.50 -20.00
C MET A 293 -11.60 9.31 -20.23
N ALA A 294 -12.66 9.19 -19.44
CA ALA A 294 -13.64 8.11 -19.60
C ALA A 294 -14.38 8.22 -20.94
N ALA A 295 -14.76 9.44 -21.34
CA ALA A 295 -15.39 9.70 -22.64
C ALA A 295 -14.44 9.36 -23.80
N ALA A 296 -13.18 9.78 -23.74
CA ALA A 296 -12.17 9.48 -24.76
C ALA A 296 -11.91 7.96 -24.88
N ALA A 297 -11.76 7.25 -23.77
CA ALA A 297 -11.60 5.79 -23.78
C ALA A 297 -12.84 5.06 -24.33
N THR A 298 -14.05 5.54 -23.98
CA THR A 298 -15.33 5.01 -24.51
C THR A 298 -15.44 5.24 -26.02
N ALA A 299 -15.10 6.44 -26.49
CA ALA A 299 -15.12 6.83 -27.90
C ALA A 299 -14.05 6.11 -28.73
N LEU A 300 -12.85 5.88 -28.17
CA LEU A 300 -11.83 5.04 -28.79
C LEU A 300 -12.30 3.59 -28.90
N LEU A 301 -12.99 3.04 -27.89
CA LEU A 301 -13.44 1.64 -27.94
C LEU A 301 -14.64 1.43 -28.88
N PHE A 302 -15.47 2.44 -29.11
CA PHE A 302 -16.74 2.32 -29.84
C PHE A 302 -16.63 1.78 -31.29
N PRO A 303 -15.72 2.29 -32.17
CA PRO A 303 -15.59 1.76 -33.54
C PRO A 303 -14.89 0.40 -33.61
N ALA A 304 -14.28 -0.07 -32.52
CA ALA A 304 -13.69 -1.41 -32.42
C ALA A 304 -14.71 -2.43 -31.88
N SER A 305 -15.50 -2.05 -30.87
CA SER A 305 -16.60 -2.86 -30.35
C SER A 305 -17.64 -1.98 -29.62
N PRO A 306 -18.84 -1.77 -30.19
CA PRO A 306 -19.92 -1.06 -29.51
C PRO A 306 -20.34 -1.74 -28.21
N ALA A 307 -20.36 -3.07 -28.18
CA ALA A 307 -20.65 -3.86 -26.97
C ALA A 307 -19.57 -3.66 -25.90
N GLY A 308 -18.29 -3.68 -26.29
CA GLY A 308 -17.17 -3.41 -25.38
C GLY A 308 -17.19 -1.98 -24.84
N SER A 309 -17.52 -1.00 -25.68
CA SER A 309 -17.69 0.41 -25.29
C SER A 309 -18.84 0.60 -24.29
N GLY A 310 -20.00 -0.04 -24.53
CA GLY A 310 -21.11 -0.06 -23.57
C GLY A 310 -20.77 -0.74 -22.25
N ALA A 311 -20.07 -1.88 -22.28
CA ALA A 311 -19.59 -2.57 -21.08
C ALA A 311 -18.59 -1.72 -20.28
N PHE A 312 -17.66 -1.03 -20.96
CA PHE A 312 -16.73 -0.10 -20.32
C PHE A 312 -17.45 1.08 -19.67
N ALA A 313 -18.35 1.76 -20.39
CA ALA A 313 -19.14 2.86 -19.85
C ALA A 313 -19.98 2.43 -18.64
N GLY A 314 -20.60 1.24 -18.70
CA GLY A 314 -21.28 0.63 -17.57
C GLY A 314 -20.35 0.38 -16.38
N SER A 315 -19.16 -0.18 -16.61
CA SER A 315 -18.14 -0.39 -15.57
C SER A 315 -17.69 0.91 -14.91
N VAL A 316 -17.56 2.01 -15.68
CA VAL A 316 -17.21 3.33 -15.16
C VAL A 316 -18.28 3.85 -14.22
N LEU A 317 -19.56 3.74 -14.58
CA LEU A 317 -20.69 4.12 -13.73
C LEU A 317 -20.74 3.26 -12.45
N VAL A 318 -20.55 1.94 -12.58
CA VAL A 318 -20.52 1.01 -11.44
C VAL A 318 -19.37 1.37 -10.49
N VAL A 319 -18.13 1.48 -10.97
CA VAL A 319 -16.96 1.78 -10.14
C VAL A 319 -17.01 3.18 -9.53
N THR A 320 -17.53 4.18 -10.26
CA THR A 320 -17.53 5.58 -9.81
C THR A 320 -18.70 5.93 -8.87
N LEU A 321 -19.86 5.27 -9.00
CA LEU A 321 -21.08 5.63 -8.28
C LEU A 321 -21.65 4.48 -7.44
N VAL A 322 -21.79 3.29 -8.03
CA VAL A 322 -22.43 2.14 -7.36
C VAL A 322 -21.54 1.53 -6.29
N CYS A 323 -20.25 1.34 -6.58
CA CYS A 323 -19.26 0.81 -5.63
C CYS A 323 -19.11 1.71 -4.39
N PRO A 324 -18.95 3.06 -4.51
CA PRO A 324 -19.03 3.97 -3.37
C PRO A 324 -20.33 3.87 -2.57
N ALA A 325 -21.49 3.73 -3.23
CA ALA A 325 -22.77 3.57 -2.53
C ALA A 325 -22.83 2.25 -1.74
N ALA A 326 -22.39 1.15 -2.33
CA ALA A 326 -22.27 -0.15 -1.68
C ALA A 326 -21.28 -0.12 -0.50
N LEU A 327 -20.12 0.52 -0.66
CA LEU A 327 -19.11 0.68 0.40
C LEU A 327 -19.58 1.55 1.57
N VAL A 328 -20.48 2.51 1.33
CA VAL A 328 -21.10 3.32 2.39
C VAL A 328 -22.21 2.54 3.10
N ARG A 329 -23.13 1.90 2.36
CA ARG A 329 -24.16 1.02 2.97
C ARG A 329 -23.54 -0.11 3.78
N GLY A 330 -22.48 -0.73 3.27
CA GLY A 330 -21.75 -1.80 3.94
C GLY A 330 -21.05 -1.39 5.24
N GLN A 331 -20.97 -0.09 5.58
CA GLN A 331 -20.49 0.32 6.90
C GLN A 331 -21.43 -0.06 8.04
N VAL A 332 -22.73 -0.23 7.79
CA VAL A 332 -23.71 -0.61 8.83
C VAL A 332 -23.37 -1.96 9.45
N PHE A 333 -22.74 -2.85 8.69
CA PHE A 333 -22.30 -4.18 9.16
C PHE A 333 -20.96 -4.15 9.91
N LYS A 334 -20.34 -2.98 10.11
CA LYS A 334 -19.12 -2.89 10.92
C LYS A 334 -19.47 -2.75 12.40
N ALA A 335 -19.05 -3.74 13.17
CA ALA A 335 -19.00 -3.69 14.62
C ALA A 335 -17.54 -3.65 15.06
N LYS A 336 -17.12 -2.57 15.74
CA LYS A 336 -15.96 -2.55 16.62
C LYS A 336 -16.46 -2.37 18.04
N ILE A 337 -16.08 -3.26 18.93
CA ILE A 337 -16.25 -3.09 20.38
C ILE A 337 -14.95 -2.53 20.92
N SER A 338 -15.02 -1.44 21.67
CA SER A 338 -13.92 -0.83 22.39
C SER A 338 -14.36 -0.51 23.82
N GLY A 339 -13.41 -0.22 24.70
CA GLY A 339 -13.68 0.19 26.07
C GLY A 339 -12.43 0.76 26.73
N PRO A 340 -12.48 1.18 28.00
CA PRO A 340 -11.33 1.73 28.72
C PRO A 340 -10.30 0.66 29.15
N TRP A 341 -10.28 -0.51 28.51
CA TRP A 341 -9.36 -1.63 28.76
C TRP A 341 -8.52 -1.87 27.51
N ASP A 342 -7.31 -2.40 27.67
CA ASP A 342 -6.48 -2.76 26.53
C ASP A 342 -7.15 -3.88 25.73
N GLU A 343 -7.40 -3.62 24.44
CA GLU A 343 -7.85 -4.63 23.49
C GLU A 343 -6.71 -5.64 23.29
N ALA A 344 -6.79 -6.80 23.94
CA ALA A 344 -5.80 -7.85 23.82
C ALA A 344 -5.64 -8.27 22.35
N ALA A 345 -4.53 -7.89 21.73
CA ALA A 345 -4.18 -8.35 20.39
C ALA A 345 -3.86 -9.86 20.48
N PRO A 346 -4.67 -10.74 19.87
CA PRO A 346 -4.42 -12.18 19.99
C PRO A 346 -3.07 -12.51 19.35
N HIS A 347 -2.15 -13.07 20.13
CA HIS A 347 -0.94 -13.66 19.59
C HIS A 347 -1.33 -14.95 18.85
N ILE A 348 -1.69 -14.81 17.57
CA ILE A 348 -1.94 -15.96 16.71
C ILE A 348 -0.58 -16.62 16.43
N PRO A 349 -0.34 -17.87 16.86
CA PRO A 349 0.88 -18.59 16.53
C PRO A 349 1.05 -18.63 15.01
N ARG A 350 2.28 -18.47 14.51
CA ARG A 350 2.57 -18.48 13.07
C ARG A 350 2.08 -19.74 12.34
N GLU A 351 1.89 -20.83 13.09
CA GLU A 351 1.36 -22.11 12.64
C GLU A 351 -0.16 -22.08 12.35
N LEU A 352 -0.92 -21.25 13.07
CA LEU A 352 -2.36 -21.06 12.91
C LEU A 352 -2.71 -19.86 12.01
N MET A 353 -1.74 -18.98 11.72
CA MET A 353 -1.89 -18.04 10.63
C MET A 353 -1.97 -18.83 9.32
N PRO A 354 -2.97 -18.60 8.44
CA PRO A 354 -3.03 -19.29 7.16
C PRO A 354 -1.73 -18.98 6.41
N ARG A 355 -0.94 -20.02 6.12
CA ARG A 355 0.29 -19.88 5.32
C ARG A 355 -0.08 -19.12 4.06
N LYS A 356 0.40 -17.87 3.95
CA LYS A 356 0.29 -17.07 2.74
C LYS A 356 0.86 -17.94 1.63
N ALA A 357 0.00 -18.42 0.71
CA ALA A 357 0.36 -19.47 -0.22
C ALA A 357 1.60 -19.05 -1.00
N GLU A 358 2.75 -19.63 -0.65
CA GLU A 358 3.99 -19.42 -1.37
C GLU A 358 3.80 -20.08 -2.73
N ALA A 359 3.81 -19.25 -3.78
CA ALA A 359 3.65 -19.72 -5.14
C ALA A 359 4.75 -20.74 -5.44
N VAL A 360 4.34 -21.94 -5.82
CA VAL A 360 5.21 -23.09 -6.08
C VAL A 360 6.15 -22.79 -7.25
N GLY A 361 7.45 -23.02 -7.05
CA GLY A 361 8.48 -22.97 -8.10
C GLY A 361 9.76 -22.25 -7.64
N GLY A 362 10.93 -22.87 -7.60
CA GLY A 362 11.28 -24.25 -7.99
C GLY A 362 12.64 -24.67 -7.40
N ALA A 363 13.03 -25.92 -7.62
CA ALA A 363 14.16 -26.54 -6.95
C ALA A 363 15.54 -26.00 -7.36
N ALA A 364 16.43 -25.87 -6.38
CA ALA A 364 17.88 -25.89 -6.58
C ALA A 364 18.45 -27.06 -5.74
N ALA A 365 18.84 -28.14 -6.40
CA ALA A 365 19.42 -29.30 -5.74
C ALA A 365 20.87 -29.02 -5.34
N ALA A 366 21.23 -29.33 -4.10
CA ALA A 366 22.61 -29.33 -3.64
C ALA A 366 23.29 -30.67 -3.99
N LEU A 367 24.55 -30.62 -4.40
CA LEU A 367 25.46 -31.77 -4.45
C LEU A 367 26.68 -31.49 -3.54
N PRO A 368 27.26 -32.51 -2.90
CA PRO A 368 28.27 -32.34 -1.85
C PRO A 368 29.67 -32.06 -2.41
N GLY A 369 30.52 -31.44 -1.58
CA GLY A 369 31.80 -30.89 -1.99
C GLY A 369 33.03 -31.78 -1.83
N VAL A 370 34.19 -31.19 -2.09
CA VAL A 370 35.54 -31.71 -1.85
C VAL A 370 36.39 -30.57 -1.27
N GLY A 371 37.29 -30.87 -0.32
CA GLY A 371 38.26 -29.89 0.23
C GLY A 371 39.37 -29.51 -0.77
N ALA A 372 40.38 -28.70 -0.42
CA ALA A 372 40.84 -28.33 0.92
C ALA A 372 41.74 -27.05 0.90
N SER A 373 42.40 -26.79 2.03
CA SER A 373 43.58 -25.92 2.26
C SER A 373 43.48 -24.38 2.09
N GLY A 374 43.54 -23.70 3.24
CA GLY A 374 44.64 -22.77 3.56
C GLY A 374 44.55 -21.30 3.13
N PRO A 375 44.43 -20.33 4.06
CA PRO A 375 44.51 -18.91 3.75
C PRO A 375 45.95 -18.37 3.83
N MET A 376 46.37 -17.54 2.86
CA MET A 376 47.56 -16.71 3.01
C MET A 376 47.54 -15.45 2.14
N GLY A 377 47.79 -14.29 2.75
CA GLY A 377 48.56 -13.23 2.08
C GLY A 377 47.83 -11.99 1.52
N ALA A 378 48.09 -10.87 2.20
CA ALA A 378 48.46 -9.57 1.61
C ALA A 378 47.42 -8.65 0.90
N ALA A 379 47.11 -7.60 1.66
CA ALA A 379 46.73 -6.23 1.31
C ALA A 379 47.41 -5.56 0.08
N ARG A 380 46.85 -4.37 -0.25
CA ARG A 380 47.19 -3.39 -1.31
C ARG A 380 46.56 -3.75 -2.68
N LEU A 381 45.95 -2.84 -3.42
CA LEU A 381 45.85 -1.36 -3.35
C LEU A 381 44.41 -0.87 -3.19
#